data_AF-A0A3M1JB95-F1
#
_entry.id   AF-A0A3M1JB95-F1
#
_cell.length_a   1.000
_cell.length_b   1.000
_cell.length_c   1.000
_cell.angle_alpha   90.00
_cell.angle_beta   90.00
_cell.angle_gamma   90.00
#
_symmetry.space_group_name_H-M   'P 1'
#
loop_
_entity.id
_entity.type
_entity.pdbx_description
1 polymer ?
#
loop_
_entity_poly.entity_id
_entity_poly.type
_entity_poly.pdbx_seq_one_letter_code
_entity_poly.pdbx_strand_id
1 'polypeptide(L)'
;MAKPAATLDDLIDRARAHPPIRVAVIAAAQGLVLETVREARSLGLIEPHLVGDPDAILACAGAARMEVDTSQIVAAKSEAEAARAGVDLVRQGDADAVMKGNIHTDAFMRALLDKDLGLRAPGRRVSHVFMVDIPTYPKLLAITDAAINIAPDLNAKAQILENAIEVLQMLGVETPKVAVLSAVETVNPAIAS
;
A
#
# COMPACT_ATOMS: atom_id res chain seq x y z
N MET A 1 -1.08 -10.26 -25.48
CA MET A 1 -1.44 -9.84 -24.11
C MET A 1 -0.63 -10.67 -23.13
N ALA A 2 -0.10 -10.07 -22.07
CA ALA A 2 0.66 -10.78 -21.05
C ALA A 2 -0.28 -11.69 -20.24
N LYS A 3 0.15 -12.91 -19.94
CA LYS A 3 -0.59 -13.85 -19.07
C LYS A 3 -0.79 -13.20 -17.68
N PRO A 4 -1.90 -13.43 -16.95
CA PRO A 4 -2.02 -12.98 -15.56
C PRO A 4 -0.90 -13.54 -14.68
N ALA A 5 -0.50 -12.81 -13.65
CA ALA A 5 0.46 -13.33 -12.65
C ALA A 5 -0.20 -14.47 -11.87
N ALA A 6 0.53 -15.57 -11.69
CA ALA A 6 0.04 -16.74 -10.97
C ALA A 6 0.52 -16.74 -9.51
N THR A 7 1.67 -16.12 -9.23
CA THR A 7 2.33 -16.07 -7.91
C THR A 7 2.74 -14.64 -7.53
N LEU A 8 3.13 -14.43 -6.27
CA LEU A 8 3.71 -13.15 -5.85
C LEU A 8 5.08 -12.89 -6.50
N ASP A 9 5.88 -13.94 -6.72
CA ASP A 9 7.17 -13.83 -7.42
C ASP A 9 6.98 -13.34 -8.87
N ASP A 10 5.94 -13.82 -9.56
CA ASP A 10 5.61 -13.31 -10.90
C ASP A 10 5.32 -11.79 -10.91
N LEU A 11 4.75 -11.25 -9.81
CA LEU A 11 4.52 -9.81 -9.69
C LEU A 11 5.81 -9.04 -9.47
N ILE A 12 6.72 -9.58 -8.64
CA ILE A 12 8.05 -8.99 -8.41
C ILE A 12 8.84 -8.96 -9.72
N ASP A 13 8.87 -10.07 -10.46
CA ASP A 13 9.61 -10.16 -11.72
C ASP A 13 9.06 -9.20 -12.80
N ARG A 14 7.74 -8.99 -12.84
CA ARG A 14 7.13 -7.97 -13.69
C ARG A 14 7.52 -6.57 -13.27
N ALA A 15 7.48 -6.28 -11.97
CA ALA A 15 7.82 -4.96 -11.47
C ALA A 15 9.28 -4.59 -11.79
N ARG A 16 10.20 -5.55 -11.75
CA ARG A 16 11.61 -5.37 -12.15
C ARG A 16 11.80 -4.99 -13.63
N ALA A 17 10.82 -5.22 -14.49
CA ALA A 17 10.87 -4.80 -15.89
C ALA A 17 10.51 -3.32 -16.08
N HIS A 18 10.16 -2.61 -15.01
CA HIS A 18 9.84 -1.18 -15.01
C HIS A 18 10.88 -0.41 -14.19
N PRO A 19 11.01 0.92 -14.43
CA PRO A 19 11.80 1.78 -13.56
C PRO A 19 11.29 1.71 -12.11
N PRO A 20 12.18 1.86 -11.11
CA PRO A 20 11.76 1.95 -9.72
C PRO A 20 10.81 3.13 -9.51
N ILE A 21 9.83 2.96 -8.61
CA ILE A 21 8.93 4.05 -8.22
C ILE A 21 9.47 4.79 -7.00
N ARG A 22 9.16 6.07 -6.87
CA ARG A 22 9.57 6.88 -5.72
C ARG A 22 8.61 6.63 -4.57
N VAL A 23 9.12 6.19 -3.42
CA VAL A 23 8.28 5.80 -2.27
C VAL A 23 8.60 6.66 -1.06
N ALA A 24 7.62 7.41 -0.57
CA ALA A 24 7.71 8.11 0.71
C ALA A 24 7.47 7.12 1.87
N VAL A 25 8.53 6.76 2.59
CA VAL A 25 8.49 5.86 3.75
C VAL A 25 8.27 6.69 5.01
N ILE A 26 7.03 6.68 5.51
CA ILE A 26 6.61 7.52 6.63
C ILE A 26 7.07 6.91 7.96
N ALA A 27 7.73 7.70 8.80
CA ALA A 27 8.33 7.24 10.06
C ALA A 27 9.31 6.08 9.84
N ALA A 28 10.32 6.32 9.01
CA ALA A 28 11.25 5.30 8.53
C ALA A 28 12.20 4.71 9.59
N ALA A 29 12.30 5.32 10.78
CA ALA A 29 13.25 4.92 11.84
C ALA A 29 12.84 3.61 12.55
N GLN A 30 12.94 2.48 11.86
CA GLN A 30 12.79 1.14 12.42
C GLN A 30 13.58 0.12 11.59
N GLY A 31 14.30 -0.79 12.28
CA GLY A 31 15.19 -1.76 11.63
C GLY A 31 14.51 -2.59 10.54
N LEU A 32 13.36 -3.20 10.84
CA LEU A 32 12.62 -4.03 9.88
C LEU A 32 12.14 -3.23 8.66
N VAL A 33 11.72 -1.98 8.85
CA VAL A 33 11.29 -1.08 7.76
C VAL A 33 12.47 -0.79 6.85
N LEU A 34 13.62 -0.40 7.39
CA LEU A 34 14.80 -0.09 6.57
C LEU A 34 15.42 -1.32 5.92
N GLU A 35 15.34 -2.49 6.56
CA GLU A 35 15.72 -3.76 5.93
C GLU A 35 14.84 -4.06 4.70
N THR A 36 13.52 -3.89 4.84
CA THR A 36 12.56 -4.05 3.73
C THR A 36 12.83 -3.05 2.61
N VAL A 37 13.08 -1.79 2.95
CA VAL A 37 13.40 -0.73 1.98
C VAL A 37 14.70 -1.03 1.24
N ARG A 38 15.73 -1.49 1.96
CA ARG A 38 17.01 -1.88 1.38
C ARG A 38 16.85 -3.03 0.39
N GLU A 39 16.07 -4.04 0.74
CA GLU A 39 15.79 -5.17 -0.16
C GLU A 39 15.00 -4.72 -1.38
N ALA A 40 13.91 -3.97 -1.22
CA ALA A 40 13.13 -3.45 -2.34
C ALA A 40 14.00 -2.57 -3.28
N ARG A 41 14.90 -1.76 -2.73
CA ARG A 41 15.86 -0.96 -3.49
C ARG A 41 16.89 -1.83 -4.21
N SER A 42 17.44 -2.86 -3.57
CA SER A 42 18.41 -3.77 -4.22
C SER A 42 17.79 -4.58 -5.35
N LEU A 43 16.48 -4.83 -5.28
CA LEU A 43 15.69 -5.42 -6.36
C LEU A 43 15.31 -4.42 -7.48
N GLY A 44 15.66 -3.13 -7.35
CA GLY A 44 15.34 -2.10 -8.33
C GLY A 44 13.85 -1.73 -8.38
N LEU A 45 13.10 -1.99 -7.30
CA LEU A 45 11.66 -1.74 -7.25
C LEU A 45 11.30 -0.31 -6.81
N ILE A 46 12.13 0.28 -5.94
CA ILE A 46 11.83 1.57 -5.31
C ILE A 46 13.04 2.50 -5.23
N GLU A 47 12.75 3.80 -5.26
CA GLU A 47 13.62 4.90 -4.85
C GLU A 47 13.03 5.54 -3.58
N PRO A 48 13.59 5.27 -2.38
CA PRO A 48 12.95 5.69 -1.14
C PRO A 48 13.22 7.16 -0.80
N HIS A 49 12.20 7.85 -0.31
CA HIS A 49 12.30 9.08 0.46
C HIS A 49 11.98 8.74 1.92
N LEU A 50 12.94 8.89 2.82
CA LEU A 50 12.81 8.46 4.22
C LEU A 50 12.33 9.62 5.07
N VAL A 51 11.12 9.52 5.61
CA VAL A 51 10.50 10.61 6.39
C VAL A 51 10.57 10.31 7.88
N GLY A 52 11.10 11.22 8.69
CA GLY A 52 11.19 11.06 10.15
C GLY A 52 12.37 11.81 10.76
N ASP A 53 12.77 11.40 11.96
CA ASP A 53 13.95 11.95 12.64
C ASP A 53 15.23 11.51 11.92
N PRO A 54 16.05 12.45 11.38
CA PRO A 54 17.21 12.10 10.57
C PRO A 54 18.25 11.27 11.32
N ASP A 55 18.53 11.60 12.58
CA ASP A 55 19.54 10.90 13.39
C ASP A 55 19.09 9.47 13.69
N ALA A 56 17.82 9.29 14.02
CA ALA A 56 17.23 7.96 14.25
C ALA A 56 17.22 7.12 12.97
N ILE A 57 16.88 7.72 11.81
CA ILE A 57 16.91 7.04 10.51
C ILE A 57 18.34 6.57 10.20
N LEU A 58 19.34 7.43 10.33
CA LEU A 58 20.74 7.09 10.05
C LEU A 58 21.27 6.01 11.00
N ALA A 59 20.91 6.07 12.28
CA ALA A 59 21.28 5.04 13.25
C ALA A 59 20.67 3.68 12.89
N CYS A 60 19.36 3.63 12.57
CA CYS A 60 18.70 2.39 12.15
C CYS A 60 19.23 1.87 10.81
N ALA A 61 19.55 2.76 9.86
CA ALA A 61 20.11 2.40 8.56
C ALA A 61 21.49 1.76 8.70
N GLY A 62 22.34 2.30 9.58
CA GLY A 62 23.63 1.72 9.92
C GLY A 62 23.49 0.30 10.46
N ALA A 63 22.54 0.06 11.36
CA ALA A 63 22.25 -1.28 11.88
C ALA A 63 21.73 -2.23 10.80
N ALA A 64 20.90 -1.74 9.86
CA ALA A 64 20.37 -2.48 8.73
C ALA A 64 21.37 -2.66 7.56
N ARG A 65 22.58 -2.08 7.67
CA ARG A 65 23.59 -2.03 6.61
C ARG A 65 23.01 -1.49 5.29
N MET A 66 22.21 -0.44 5.41
CA MET A 66 21.63 0.28 4.28
C MET A 66 22.41 1.59 4.10
N GLU A 67 22.96 1.80 2.90
CA GLU A 67 23.46 3.11 2.51
C GLU A 67 22.29 4.05 2.26
N VAL A 68 22.34 5.22 2.89
CA VAL A 68 21.30 6.25 2.80
C VAL A 68 21.91 7.54 2.27
N ASP A 69 21.34 8.05 1.20
CA ASP A 69 21.58 9.42 0.75
C ASP A 69 20.80 10.37 1.66
N THR A 70 21.53 11.22 2.38
CA THR A 70 20.91 12.16 3.33
C THR A 70 20.03 13.20 2.64
N SER A 71 20.21 13.44 1.33
CA SER A 71 19.31 14.30 0.55
C SER A 71 17.92 13.70 0.34
N GLN A 72 17.77 12.39 0.55
CA GLN A 72 16.49 11.67 0.48
C GLN A 72 15.77 11.58 1.83
N ILE A 73 16.33 12.19 2.89
CA ILE A 73 15.70 12.25 4.21
C ILE A 73 14.86 13.52 4.32
N VAL A 74 13.58 13.36 4.66
CA VAL A 74 12.69 14.46 5.00
C VAL A 74 12.48 14.50 6.51
N ALA A 75 13.02 15.53 7.14
CA ALA A 75 12.98 15.69 8.59
C ALA A 75 11.54 15.91 9.09
N ALA A 76 11.12 15.11 10.07
CA ALA A 76 9.86 15.26 10.78
C ALA A 76 10.02 14.83 12.25
N LYS A 77 9.43 15.57 13.19
CA LYS A 77 9.64 15.36 14.63
C LYS A 77 8.49 14.62 15.33
N SER A 78 7.36 14.48 14.66
CA SER A 78 6.20 13.75 15.17
C SER A 78 5.59 12.85 14.11
N GLU A 79 4.78 11.87 14.53
CA GLU A 79 4.01 11.01 13.62
C GLU A 79 3.14 11.82 12.66
N ALA A 80 2.46 12.85 13.16
CA ALA A 80 1.58 13.69 12.36
C ALA A 80 2.35 14.50 11.31
N GLU A 81 3.50 15.08 11.69
CA GLU A 81 4.39 15.77 10.75
C GLU A 81 4.92 14.80 9.69
N ALA A 82 5.36 13.61 10.09
CA ALA A 82 5.91 12.62 9.15
C ALA A 82 4.84 12.16 8.15
N ALA A 83 3.63 11.89 8.63
CA ALA A 83 2.52 11.49 7.77
C ALA A 83 2.13 12.61 6.79
N ARG A 84 2.07 13.87 7.27
CA ARG A 84 1.79 15.02 6.41
C ARG A 84 2.88 15.22 5.36
N ALA A 85 4.15 15.21 5.75
CA ALA A 85 5.28 15.37 4.84
C ALA A 85 5.29 14.28 3.75
N GLY A 86 5.00 13.01 4.10
CA GLY A 86 4.89 11.94 3.11
C GLY A 86 3.73 12.14 2.12
N VAL A 87 2.60 12.65 2.59
CA VAL A 87 1.47 13.03 1.71
C VAL A 87 1.85 14.19 0.80
N ASP A 88 2.54 15.19 1.32
CA ASP A 88 2.95 16.37 0.56
C ASP A 88 3.94 16.00 -0.56
N LEU A 89 4.89 15.08 -0.33
CA LEU A 89 5.77 14.55 -1.37
C LEU A 89 4.98 13.96 -2.55
N VAL A 90 3.94 13.16 -2.27
CA VAL A 90 3.11 12.58 -3.33
C VAL A 90 2.30 13.65 -4.06
N ARG A 91 1.73 14.61 -3.33
CA ARG A 91 0.93 15.70 -3.92
C ARG A 91 1.77 16.64 -4.78
N GLN A 92 3.05 16.84 -4.43
CA GLN A 92 4.00 17.65 -5.18
C GLN A 92 4.61 16.92 -6.38
N GLY A 93 4.38 15.60 -6.47
CA GLY A 93 4.92 14.76 -7.53
C GLY A 93 6.36 14.31 -7.30
N ASP A 94 6.88 14.49 -6.07
CA ASP A 94 8.22 14.05 -5.65
C ASP A 94 8.25 12.58 -5.23
N ALA A 95 7.09 12.02 -4.85
CA ALA A 95 6.89 10.59 -4.62
C ALA A 95 5.69 10.05 -5.42
N ASP A 96 5.72 8.77 -5.77
CA ASP A 96 4.66 8.07 -6.51
C ASP A 96 3.73 7.29 -5.57
N ALA A 97 4.25 6.84 -4.43
CA ALA A 97 3.51 6.09 -3.43
C ALA A 97 3.94 6.42 -2.00
N VAL A 98 3.08 6.12 -1.03
CA VAL A 98 3.39 6.17 0.41
C VAL A 98 3.50 4.76 0.98
N MET A 99 4.49 4.55 1.84
CA MET A 99 4.65 3.34 2.63
C MET A 99 4.57 3.69 4.11
N LYS A 100 3.71 2.98 4.84
CA LYS A 100 3.64 3.09 6.30
C LYS A 100 4.88 2.43 6.93
N GLY A 101 5.67 3.21 7.66
CA GLY A 101 6.74 2.71 8.54
C GLY A 101 6.28 2.60 9.99
N ASN A 102 7.12 3.05 10.93
CA ASN A 102 6.91 2.94 12.37
C ASN A 102 6.02 4.06 12.93
N ILE A 103 4.77 4.06 12.48
CA ILE A 103 3.74 5.03 12.84
C ILE A 103 2.44 4.29 13.18
N HIS A 104 1.62 4.81 14.09
CA HIS A 104 0.28 4.26 14.29
C HIS A 104 -0.61 4.38 13.04
N THR A 105 -1.41 3.35 12.75
CA THR A 105 -2.26 3.30 11.56
C THR A 105 -3.28 4.45 11.54
N ASP A 106 -3.80 4.87 12.68
CA ASP A 106 -4.77 5.97 12.74
C ASP A 106 -4.13 7.32 12.39
N ALA A 107 -2.90 7.59 12.88
CA ALA A 107 -2.14 8.79 12.53
C ALA A 107 -1.79 8.83 11.04
N PHE A 108 -1.33 7.69 10.48
CA PHE A 108 -1.06 7.53 9.06
C PHE A 108 -2.32 7.78 8.21
N MET A 109 -3.40 7.03 8.50
CA MET A 109 -4.65 7.13 7.73
C MET A 109 -5.31 8.49 7.87
N ARG A 110 -5.20 9.18 9.01
CA ARG A 110 -5.75 10.54 9.19
C ARG A 110 -5.14 11.53 8.19
N ALA A 111 -3.83 11.48 7.96
CA ALA A 111 -3.18 12.36 6.99
C ALA A 111 -3.57 12.01 5.54
N LEU A 112 -3.57 10.71 5.20
CA LEU A 112 -3.90 10.23 3.86
C LEU A 112 -5.36 10.51 3.46
N LEU A 113 -6.29 10.41 4.42
CA LEU A 113 -7.73 10.54 4.19
C LEU A 113 -8.27 11.96 4.41
N ASP A 114 -7.38 12.91 4.70
CA ASP A 114 -7.74 14.33 4.78
C ASP A 114 -8.45 14.77 3.48
N LYS A 115 -9.56 15.51 3.62
CA LYS A 115 -10.42 15.85 2.48
C LYS A 115 -9.79 16.86 1.53
N ASP A 116 -8.95 17.74 2.06
CA ASP A 116 -8.41 18.89 1.34
C ASP A 116 -6.92 18.68 1.03
N LEU A 117 -6.20 18.11 2.00
CA LEU A 117 -4.75 17.95 1.99
C LEU A 117 -4.30 16.49 1.86
N GLY A 118 -5.23 15.53 1.75
CA GLY A 118 -4.93 14.11 1.67
C GLY A 118 -4.66 13.61 0.25
N LEU A 119 -4.73 12.29 0.09
CA LEU A 119 -4.52 11.58 -1.18
C LEU A 119 -5.81 10.97 -1.74
N ARG A 120 -6.94 11.15 -1.05
CA ARG A 120 -8.20 10.54 -1.48
C ARG A 120 -8.72 11.18 -2.77
N ALA A 121 -8.95 10.36 -3.78
CA ALA A 121 -9.65 10.80 -4.98
C ALA A 121 -11.09 11.28 -4.66
N PRO A 122 -11.54 12.41 -5.22
CA PRO A 122 -12.90 12.91 -4.99
C PRO A 122 -13.96 11.86 -5.33
N GLY A 123 -14.94 11.67 -4.44
CA GLY A 123 -16.04 10.73 -4.64
C GLY A 123 -15.68 9.24 -4.51
N ARG A 124 -14.40 8.90 -4.26
CA ARG A 124 -13.96 7.51 -4.09
C ARG A 124 -13.78 7.14 -2.63
N ARG A 125 -14.25 5.94 -2.27
CA ARG A 125 -13.95 5.31 -0.99
C ARG A 125 -12.56 4.66 -1.04
N VAL A 126 -11.79 4.80 0.03
CA VAL A 126 -10.55 4.03 0.21
C VAL A 126 -10.90 2.64 0.72
N SER A 127 -10.26 1.64 0.14
CA SER A 127 -10.38 0.23 0.53
C SER A 127 -9.01 -0.45 0.51
N HIS A 128 -8.96 -1.66 1.07
CA HIS A 128 -7.76 -2.46 1.17
C HIS A 128 -7.89 -3.78 0.41
N VAL A 129 -6.85 -4.17 -0.35
CA VAL A 129 -6.79 -5.45 -1.05
C VAL A 129 -5.58 -6.25 -0.57
N PHE A 130 -5.79 -7.46 -0.03
CA PHE A 130 -4.73 -8.45 0.07
C PHE A 130 -4.58 -9.18 -1.26
N MET A 131 -3.35 -9.27 -1.75
CA MET A 131 -3.01 -10.25 -2.79
C MET A 131 -2.41 -11.48 -2.11
N VAL A 132 -3.05 -12.64 -2.29
CA VAL A 132 -2.70 -13.87 -1.59
C VAL A 132 -2.27 -14.93 -2.58
N ASP A 133 -1.08 -15.47 -2.34
CA ASP A 133 -0.55 -16.65 -3.00
C ASP A 133 -0.76 -17.85 -2.08
N ILE A 134 -1.60 -18.79 -2.51
CA ILE A 134 -1.99 -19.96 -1.72
C ILE A 134 -1.43 -21.21 -2.41
N PRO A 135 -0.56 -22.00 -1.78
CA PRO A 135 0.08 -23.16 -2.42
C PRO A 135 -0.89 -24.18 -3.04
N THR A 136 -2.10 -24.29 -2.49
CA THR A 136 -3.15 -25.22 -2.94
C THR A 136 -4.13 -24.60 -3.94
N TYR A 137 -3.96 -23.34 -4.32
CA TYR A 137 -4.84 -22.64 -5.25
C TYR A 137 -4.06 -22.22 -6.52
N PRO A 138 -4.61 -22.40 -7.72
CA PRO A 138 -3.82 -22.34 -8.96
C PRO A 138 -3.50 -20.92 -9.47
N LYS A 139 -3.84 -19.87 -8.71
CA LYS A 139 -3.69 -18.46 -9.09
C LYS A 139 -3.71 -17.57 -7.85
N LEU A 140 -3.33 -16.30 -8.00
CA LEU A 140 -3.51 -15.30 -6.96
C LEU A 140 -4.99 -15.05 -6.63
N LEU A 141 -5.27 -14.79 -5.35
CA LEU A 141 -6.57 -14.34 -4.86
C LEU A 141 -6.47 -12.93 -4.28
N ALA A 142 -7.40 -12.07 -4.69
CA ALA A 142 -7.61 -10.77 -4.07
C ALA A 142 -8.68 -10.88 -2.99
N ILE A 143 -8.39 -10.40 -1.77
CA ILE A 143 -9.35 -10.34 -0.66
C ILE A 143 -9.51 -8.90 -0.21
N THR A 144 -10.75 -8.39 -0.21
CA THR A 144 -11.09 -7.01 0.15
C THR A 144 -12.45 -6.96 0.87
N ASP A 145 -12.72 -6.09 1.83
CA ASP A 145 -11.80 -5.22 2.57
C ASP A 145 -11.55 -5.83 3.95
N ALA A 146 -10.28 -6.03 4.30
CA ALA A 146 -9.88 -6.73 5.52
C ALA A 146 -9.27 -5.81 6.60
N ALA A 147 -9.18 -4.49 6.36
CA ALA A 147 -8.38 -3.61 7.21
C ALA A 147 -8.95 -2.20 7.43
N ILE A 148 -9.79 -1.68 6.54
CA ILE A 148 -10.21 -0.27 6.57
C ILE A 148 -11.71 -0.13 6.85
N ASN A 149 -12.54 -0.85 6.12
CA ASN A 149 -14.00 -0.69 6.18
C ASN A 149 -14.62 -1.71 7.14
N ILE A 150 -14.97 -1.28 8.37
CA ILE A 150 -15.44 -2.15 9.47
C ILE A 150 -16.76 -2.86 9.15
N ALA A 151 -17.77 -2.10 8.69
CA ALA A 151 -19.11 -2.61 8.39
C ALA A 151 -19.69 -1.89 7.17
N PRO A 152 -19.19 -2.18 5.95
CA PRO A 152 -19.63 -1.50 4.75
C PRO A 152 -21.08 -1.88 4.39
N ASP A 153 -21.90 -0.87 4.09
CA ASP A 153 -23.21 -1.08 3.48
C ASP A 153 -23.09 -1.53 2.01
N LEU A 154 -24.22 -1.74 1.34
CA LEU A 154 -24.25 -2.19 -0.06
C LEU A 154 -23.49 -1.24 -1.00
N ASN A 155 -23.65 0.07 -0.84
CA ASN A 155 -23.00 1.06 -1.68
C ASN A 155 -21.49 1.12 -1.41
N ALA A 156 -21.07 0.99 -0.16
CA ALA A 156 -19.67 0.89 0.22
C ALA A 156 -19.04 -0.39 -0.33
N LYS A 157 -19.73 -1.54 -0.27
CA LYS A 157 -19.28 -2.81 -0.86
C LYS A 157 -19.11 -2.70 -2.37
N ALA A 158 -20.02 -2.02 -3.07
CA ALA A 158 -19.89 -1.77 -4.51
C ALA A 158 -18.61 -0.99 -4.83
N GLN A 159 -18.32 0.10 -4.10
CA GLN A 159 -17.08 0.87 -4.30
C GLN A 159 -15.82 0.09 -3.92
N ILE A 160 -15.86 -0.67 -2.82
CA ILE A 160 -14.75 -1.56 -2.42
C ILE A 160 -14.46 -2.58 -3.54
N LEU A 161 -15.52 -3.13 -4.13
CA LEU A 161 -15.43 -4.08 -5.22
C LEU A 161 -14.84 -3.43 -6.49
N GLU A 162 -15.32 -2.25 -6.89
CA GLU A 162 -14.81 -1.48 -8.02
C GLU A 162 -13.30 -1.26 -7.90
N ASN A 163 -12.82 -0.80 -6.73
CA ASN A 163 -11.40 -0.61 -6.48
C ASN A 163 -10.59 -1.91 -6.67
N ALA A 164 -11.10 -3.04 -6.18
CA ALA A 164 -10.40 -4.33 -6.33
C ALA A 164 -10.41 -4.86 -7.77
N ILE A 165 -11.48 -4.61 -8.52
CA ILE A 165 -11.54 -4.91 -9.96
C ILE A 165 -10.48 -4.10 -10.71
N GLU A 166 -10.36 -2.80 -10.42
CA GLU A 166 -9.35 -1.93 -11.04
C GLU A 166 -7.93 -2.42 -10.74
N VAL A 167 -7.63 -2.80 -9.49
CA VAL A 167 -6.35 -3.40 -9.13
C VAL A 167 -6.07 -4.67 -9.93
N LEU A 168 -7.02 -5.59 -10.01
CA LEU A 168 -6.85 -6.84 -10.76
C LEU A 168 -6.68 -6.60 -12.27
N GLN A 169 -7.39 -5.63 -12.84
CA GLN A 169 -7.25 -5.24 -14.23
C GLN A 169 -5.86 -4.64 -14.51
N MET A 170 -5.34 -3.78 -13.62
CA MET A 170 -3.97 -3.27 -13.71
C MET A 170 -2.93 -4.40 -13.66
N LEU A 171 -3.21 -5.49 -12.96
CA LEU A 171 -2.36 -6.69 -12.90
C LEU A 171 -2.57 -7.67 -14.07
N GLY A 172 -3.40 -7.31 -15.06
CA GLY A 172 -3.61 -8.09 -16.28
C GLY A 172 -4.76 -9.11 -16.22
N VAL A 173 -5.62 -9.05 -15.20
CA VAL A 173 -6.86 -9.85 -15.15
C VAL A 173 -7.99 -9.08 -15.83
N GLU A 174 -8.19 -9.31 -17.13
CA GLU A 174 -9.17 -8.57 -17.96
C GLU A 174 -10.61 -8.64 -17.42
N THR A 175 -11.03 -9.84 -16.98
CA THR A 175 -12.37 -10.08 -16.42
C THR A 175 -12.26 -10.71 -15.03
N PRO A 176 -12.09 -9.90 -13.96
CA PRO A 176 -12.04 -10.42 -12.61
C PRO A 176 -13.34 -11.15 -12.24
N LYS A 177 -13.21 -12.38 -11.73
CA LYS A 177 -14.34 -13.15 -11.19
C LYS A 177 -14.47 -12.85 -9.71
N VAL A 178 -15.66 -12.44 -9.30
CA VAL A 178 -15.91 -11.92 -7.96
C VAL A 178 -16.87 -12.84 -7.22
N ALA A 179 -16.57 -13.12 -5.95
CA ALA A 179 -17.49 -13.74 -5.01
C ALA A 179 -17.75 -12.78 -3.86
N VAL A 180 -19.02 -12.45 -3.62
CA VAL A 180 -19.46 -11.70 -2.43
C VAL A 180 -19.69 -12.73 -1.33
N LEU A 181 -18.79 -12.79 -0.36
CA LEU A 181 -18.80 -13.84 0.65
C LEU A 181 -19.90 -13.62 1.69
N SER A 182 -20.68 -14.67 1.94
CA SER A 182 -21.65 -14.76 3.03
C SER A 182 -21.58 -16.16 3.64
N ALA A 183 -22.34 -16.39 4.72
CA ALA A 183 -22.45 -17.70 5.35
C ALA A 183 -23.34 -18.67 4.56
N VAL A 184 -24.13 -18.16 3.60
CA VAL A 184 -25.06 -18.94 2.76
C VAL A 184 -25.09 -18.36 1.35
N GLU A 185 -25.49 -19.18 0.39
CA GLU A 185 -25.55 -18.83 -1.04
C GLU A 185 -26.88 -18.15 -1.43
N THR A 186 -27.86 -18.14 -0.53
CA THR A 186 -29.20 -17.56 -0.74
C THR A 186 -29.41 -16.30 0.07
N VAL A 187 -30.14 -15.32 -0.48
CA VAL A 187 -30.50 -14.11 0.25
C VAL A 187 -31.34 -14.46 1.47
N ASN A 188 -30.83 -14.14 2.66
CA ASN A 188 -31.53 -14.32 3.92
C ASN A 188 -31.59 -12.98 4.68
N PRO A 189 -32.78 -12.37 4.87
CA PRO A 189 -32.92 -11.11 5.60
C PRO A 189 -32.38 -11.13 7.05
N ALA A 190 -32.23 -12.30 7.66
CA ALA A 190 -31.65 -12.46 8.98
C ALA A 190 -30.11 -12.38 9.00
N ILE A 191 -29.46 -12.43 7.83
CA ILE A 191 -28.00 -12.35 7.67
C ILE A 191 -27.66 -11.06 6.94
N ALA A 192 -27.25 -10.04 7.68
CA ALA A 192 -26.80 -8.78 7.11
C ALA A 192 -25.31 -8.88 6.72
N SER A 193 -25.04 -9.37 5.50
CA SER A 193 -23.68 -9.56 4.96
C SER A 193 -23.47 -8.93 3.60
#